data_AF-F0JEE0-F1
#
_entry.id   AF-F0JEE0-F1
#
_cell.length_a   1.000
_cell.length_b   1.000
_cell.length_c   1.000
_cell.angle_alpha   90.00
_cell.angle_beta   90.00
_cell.angle_gamma   90.00
#
_symmetry.space_group_name_H-M   'P 1'
#
loop_
_entity.id
_entity.type
_entity.pdbx_description
1 polymer ?
#
loop_
_entity_poly.entity_id
_entity_poly.type
_entity_poly.pdbx_seq_one_letter_code
_entity_poly.pdbx_strand_id
1 'polypeptide(L)'
;MEKEIVDSKFLESMADRRPFMKRMFTVFISQEPKRIQNIRDALTSGDVEKLRHLAHSLKGGAATIGVERVRDCCLQLENACRAGDLHSALALMDHLEEEMRHAYEFMFNYLAEH
;
A
#
# COMPACT_ATOMS: atom_id res chain seq x y z
N MET A 1 2.49 17.07 -10.14
CA MET A 1 1.36 16.15 -10.35
C MET A 1 1.39 15.17 -9.20
N GLU A 2 0.31 15.09 -8.43
CA GLU A 2 0.12 13.96 -7.51
C GLU A 2 0.06 12.67 -8.34
N LYS A 3 0.63 11.59 -7.82
CA LYS A 3 0.58 10.28 -8.48
C LYS A 3 -0.84 9.74 -8.48
N GLU A 4 -1.14 8.91 -9.47
CA GLU A 4 -2.43 8.20 -9.55
C GLU A 4 -2.56 7.21 -8.39
N ILE A 5 -3.77 6.98 -7.89
CA ILE A 5 -4.02 5.97 -6.84
C ILE A 5 -3.65 4.57 -7.37
N VAL A 6 -4.13 4.25 -8.58
CA VAL A 6 -3.77 3.07 -9.34
C VAL A 6 -3.26 3.51 -10.71
N ASP A 7 -2.12 2.98 -11.14
CA ASP A 7 -1.48 3.26 -12.43
C ASP A 7 -2.46 2.97 -13.59
N SER A 8 -2.74 4.00 -14.40
CA SER A 8 -3.54 3.91 -15.61
C SER A 8 -3.04 2.83 -16.58
N LYS A 9 -1.72 2.64 -16.72
CA LYS A 9 -1.16 1.57 -17.58
C LYS A 9 -1.45 0.18 -17.04
N PHE A 10 -1.43 0.03 -15.72
CA PHE A 10 -1.84 -1.22 -15.08
C PHE A 10 -3.32 -1.51 -15.38
N LEU A 11 -4.20 -0.51 -15.24
CA LEU A 11 -5.63 -0.65 -15.54
C LEU A 11 -5.88 -1.02 -17.00
N GLU A 12 -5.20 -0.36 -17.95
CA GLU A 12 -5.26 -0.67 -19.37
C GLU A 12 -4.81 -2.12 -19.66
N SER A 13 -3.71 -2.57 -19.05
CA SER A 13 -3.21 -3.94 -19.23
C SER A 13 -4.18 -5.03 -18.71
N MET A 14 -5.10 -4.65 -17.81
CA MET A 14 -6.09 -5.52 -17.19
C MET A 14 -7.50 -5.36 -17.76
N ALA A 15 -7.69 -4.49 -18.76
CA ALA A 15 -9.02 -4.18 -19.33
C ALA A 15 -9.79 -5.42 -19.81
N ASP A 16 -9.09 -6.39 -20.40
CA ASP A 16 -9.68 -7.66 -20.87
C ASP A 16 -9.66 -8.78 -19.81
N ARG A 17 -9.12 -8.50 -18.63
CA ARG A 17 -8.95 -9.46 -17.52
C ARG A 17 -9.72 -9.03 -16.27
N ARG A 18 -10.86 -8.35 -16.44
CA ARG A 18 -11.67 -7.82 -15.32
C ARG A 18 -11.91 -8.83 -14.18
N PRO A 19 -12.33 -10.09 -14.43
CA PRO A 19 -12.55 -11.04 -13.33
C PRO A 19 -11.29 -11.31 -12.51
N PHE A 20 -10.13 -11.33 -13.18
CA PHE A 20 -8.84 -11.49 -12.51
C PHE A 20 -8.48 -10.25 -11.68
N MET A 21 -8.66 -9.04 -12.23
CA MET A 21 -8.41 -7.80 -11.50
C MET A 21 -9.31 -7.65 -10.28
N LYS A 22 -10.61 -7.96 -10.39
CA LYS A 22 -11.54 -7.98 -9.25
C LYS A 22 -11.07 -8.92 -8.14
N ARG A 23 -10.56 -10.11 -8.51
CA ARG A 23 -9.99 -11.05 -7.56
C ARG A 23 -8.73 -10.49 -6.88
N MET A 24 -7.83 -9.85 -7.62
CA MET A 24 -6.64 -9.22 -7.05
C MET A 24 -7.01 -8.13 -6.03
N PHE A 25 -7.93 -7.23 -6.38
CA PHE A 25 -8.41 -6.19 -5.46
C PHE A 25 -9.08 -6.78 -4.22
N THR A 26 -9.91 -7.80 -4.39
CA THR A 26 -10.56 -8.49 -3.24
C THR A 26 -9.52 -9.09 -2.29
N VAL A 27 -8.47 -9.74 -2.84
CA VAL A 27 -7.37 -10.29 -2.04
C VAL A 27 -6.64 -9.19 -1.29
N PHE A 28 -6.28 -8.10 -1.96
CA PHE A 28 -5.59 -6.96 -1.35
C PHE A 28 -6.41 -6.34 -0.21
N ILE A 29 -7.69 -6.01 -0.45
CA ILE A 29 -8.61 -5.48 0.57
C ILE A 29 -8.69 -6.42 1.78
N SER A 30 -8.69 -7.74 1.57
CA SER A 30 -8.82 -8.71 2.67
C SER A 30 -7.56 -8.85 3.53
N GLN A 31 -6.37 -8.64 2.96
CA GLN A 31 -5.09 -8.96 3.62
C GLN A 31 -4.42 -7.74 4.24
N GLU A 32 -4.47 -6.60 3.55
CA GLU A 32 -3.66 -5.45 3.91
C GLU A 32 -4.09 -4.72 5.19
N PRO A 33 -5.37 -4.70 5.65
CA PRO A 33 -5.72 -4.08 6.93
C PRO A 33 -4.93 -4.64 8.12
N LYS A 34 -4.74 -5.97 8.15
CA LYS A 34 -3.92 -6.62 9.18
C LYS A 34 -2.44 -6.25 9.04
N ARG A 35 -1.94 -6.10 7.82
CA ARG A 35 -0.54 -5.72 7.59
C ARG A 35 -0.28 -4.29 8.03
N ILE A 36 -1.19 -3.36 7.75
CA ILE A 36 -1.14 -1.96 8.21
C ILE A 36 -1.11 -1.89 9.74
N GLN A 37 -1.97 -2.64 10.42
CA GLN A 37 -1.94 -2.71 11.88
C GLN A 37 -0.58 -3.22 12.39
N ASN A 38 -0.04 -4.29 11.80
CA ASN A 38 1.27 -4.82 12.18
C ASN A 38 2.42 -3.81 11.96
N ILE A 39 2.34 -2.98 10.91
CA ILE A 39 3.31 -1.91 10.63
C ILE A 39 3.25 -0.86 11.75
N ARG A 40 2.05 -0.40 12.11
CA ARG A 40 1.82 0.54 13.21
C ARG A 40 2.33 -0.01 14.54
N ASP A 41 2.08 -1.29 14.83
CA ASP A 41 2.54 -1.94 16.05
C ASP A 41 4.07 -2.02 16.11
N ALA A 42 4.72 -2.41 15.00
CA ALA A 42 6.18 -2.47 14.91
C ALA A 42 6.83 -1.09 15.08
N LEU A 43 6.21 -0.05 14.54
CA LEU A 43 6.64 1.33 14.73
C LEU A 43 6.52 1.77 16.19
N THR A 44 5.39 1.48 16.84
CA THR A 44 5.13 1.82 18.24
C THR A 44 6.07 1.07 19.19
N SER A 45 6.43 -0.18 18.87
CA SER A 45 7.38 -0.97 19.66
C SER A 45 8.85 -0.66 19.35
N GLY A 46 9.14 0.24 18.39
CA GLY A 46 10.51 0.54 17.95
C GLY A 46 11.22 -0.62 17.24
N ASP A 47 10.48 -1.61 16.73
CA ASP A 47 11.04 -2.76 16.02
C ASP A 47 11.31 -2.41 14.55
N VAL A 48 12.44 -1.72 14.33
CA VAL A 48 12.82 -1.15 13.02
C VAL A 48 12.97 -2.23 11.94
N GLU A 49 13.51 -3.40 12.28
CA GLU A 49 13.68 -4.48 11.28
C GLU A 49 12.33 -5.06 10.88
N LYS A 50 11.45 -5.33 11.83
CA LYS A 50 10.09 -5.80 11.52
C LYS A 50 9.32 -4.76 10.71
N LEU A 51 9.41 -3.48 11.09
CA LEU A 51 8.80 -2.38 10.37
C LEU A 51 9.27 -2.34 8.91
N ARG A 52 10.59 -2.39 8.68
CA ARG A 52 11.19 -2.41 7.34
C ARG A 52 10.71 -3.61 6.52
N HIS A 53 10.66 -4.80 7.12
CA HIS A 53 10.21 -6.01 6.45
C HIS A 53 8.72 -5.96 6.05
N LEU A 54 7.86 -5.44 6.93
CA LEU A 54 6.44 -5.29 6.65
C LEU A 54 6.18 -4.23 5.56
N ALA A 55 6.87 -3.09 5.63
CA ALA A 55 6.84 -2.04 4.61
C ALA A 55 7.29 -2.58 3.24
N HIS A 56 8.38 -3.35 3.21
CA HIS A 56 8.86 -4.00 1.98
C HIS A 56 7.85 -4.97 1.37
N SER A 57 7.19 -5.77 2.20
CA SER A 57 6.18 -6.72 1.77
C SER A 57 4.96 -6.01 1.18
N LEU A 58 4.45 -4.98 1.87
CA LEU A 58 3.33 -4.16 1.37
C LEU A 58 3.68 -3.44 0.07
N LYS A 59 4.90 -2.89 -0.05
CA LYS A 59 5.39 -2.28 -1.29
C LYS A 59 5.30 -3.25 -2.48
N GLY A 60 5.74 -4.49 -2.30
CA GLY A 60 5.68 -5.52 -3.34
C GLY A 60 4.25 -5.86 -3.74
N GLY A 61 3.35 -5.99 -2.75
CA GLY A 61 1.92 -6.19 -2.98
C GLY A 61 1.30 -5.04 -3.78
N ALA A 62 1.50 -3.80 -3.33
CA ALA A 62 1.00 -2.60 -3.99
C ALA A 62 1.54 -2.46 -5.42
N ALA A 63 2.83 -2.74 -5.63
CA ALA A 63 3.43 -2.72 -6.97
C ALA A 63 2.81 -3.76 -7.92
N THR A 64 2.45 -4.94 -7.40
CA THR A 64 1.87 -6.03 -8.20
C THR A 64 0.49 -5.68 -8.76
N ILE A 65 -0.26 -4.81 -8.07
CA ILE A 65 -1.60 -4.38 -8.46
C ILE A 65 -1.67 -2.90 -8.87
N GLY A 66 -0.52 -2.29 -9.16
CA GLY A 66 -0.45 -0.92 -9.66
C GLY A 66 -0.83 0.19 -8.67
N VAL A 67 -0.91 -0.07 -7.36
CA VAL A 67 -1.28 0.94 -6.35
C VAL A 67 -0.06 1.81 -6.02
N GLU A 68 0.17 2.86 -6.80
CA GLU A 68 1.44 3.59 -6.80
C GLU A 68 1.68 4.42 -5.54
N ARG A 69 0.66 5.11 -5.05
CA ARG A 69 0.79 5.99 -3.87
C ARG A 69 1.19 5.18 -2.62
N VAL A 70 0.53 4.04 -2.39
CA VAL A 70 0.89 3.11 -1.31
C VAL A 70 2.31 2.58 -1.49
N ARG A 71 2.68 2.16 -2.71
CA ARG A 71 4.03 1.66 -3.02
C ARG A 71 5.10 2.67 -2.62
N ASP A 72 4.88 3.94 -2.95
CA ASP A 72 5.81 5.01 -2.65
C ASP A 72 5.90 5.33 -1.15
N CYS A 73 4.77 5.36 -0.45
CA CYS A 73 4.77 5.50 1.02
C CYS A 73 5.58 4.39 1.69
N CYS A 74 5.40 3.14 1.25
CA CYS A 74 6.19 2.02 1.77
C CYS A 74 7.68 2.15 1.45
N LEU A 75 8.04 2.65 0.26
CA LEU A 75 9.45 2.92 -0.09
C LEU A 75 10.07 3.99 0.82
N GLN A 76 9.34 5.07 1.08
CA GLN A 76 9.78 6.13 1.99
C GLN A 76 9.94 5.58 3.41
N LEU A 77 8.99 4.76 3.87
CA LEU A 77 9.05 4.14 5.19
C LEU A 77 10.25 3.17 5.32
N GLU A 78 10.53 2.36 4.29
CA GLU A 78 11.74 1.52 4.24
C GLU A 78 13.03 2.35 4.34
N ASN A 79 13.08 3.50 3.66
CA ASN A 79 14.24 4.38 3.68
C ASN A 79 14.42 5.06 5.04
N ALA A 80 13.33 5.51 5.68
CA ALA A 80 13.36 6.07 7.03
C ALA A 80 13.87 5.04 8.05
N CYS A 81 13.42 3.78 7.94
CA CYS A 81 13.92 2.67 8.76
C CYS A 81 15.42 2.46 8.59
N ARG A 82 15.92 2.44 7.34
CA ARG A 82 17.35 2.29 7.04
C ARG A 82 18.20 3.45 7.57
N ALA A 83 17.63 4.64 7.61
CA ALA A 83 18.28 5.83 8.16
C ALA A 83 18.22 5.91 9.69
N GLY A 84 17.45 5.02 10.35
CA GLY A 84 17.19 5.09 11.79
C GLY A 84 16.30 6.27 12.20
N ASP A 85 15.59 6.88 11.25
CA ASP A 85 14.75 8.06 11.49
C ASP A 85 13.30 7.65 11.81
N LEU A 86 13.09 7.30 13.08
CA LEU A 86 11.77 6.93 13.60
C LEU A 86 10.76 8.10 13.59
N HIS A 87 11.24 9.34 13.64
CA HIS A 87 10.36 10.50 13.58
C HIS A 87 9.73 10.65 12.19
N SER A 88 10.55 10.55 11.15
CA SER A 88 10.05 10.51 9.77
C SER A 88 9.17 9.27 9.52
N ALA A 89 9.51 8.12 10.10
CA ALA A 89 8.70 6.91 9.97
C ALA A 89 7.28 7.07 10.57
N LEU A 90 7.13 7.83 11.66
CA LEU A 90 5.82 8.18 12.25
C LEU A 90 4.97 9.02 11.30
N ALA A 91 5.52 10.11 10.75
CA ALA A 91 4.79 10.93 9.79
C ALA A 91 4.40 10.15 8.52
N LEU A 92 5.27 9.25 8.07
CA LEU A 92 5.00 8.39 6.90
C LEU A 92 3.95 7.30 7.18
N MET A 93 3.79 6.88 8.43
CA MET A 93 2.75 5.92 8.82
C MET A 93 1.35 6.53 8.65
N ASP A 94 1.16 7.77 9.12
CA ASP A 94 -0.13 8.47 8.98
C ASP A 94 -0.47 8.66 7.50
N HIS A 95 0.51 9.06 6.70
CA HIS A 95 0.34 9.20 5.26
C HIS A 95 0.03 7.85 4.58
N LEU A 96 0.72 6.77 4.95
CA LEU A 96 0.45 5.43 4.42
C LEU A 96 -1.00 5.01 4.66
N GLU A 97 -1.58 5.29 5.83
CA GLU A 97 -2.97 4.93 6.12
C GLU A 97 -3.98 5.73 5.30
N GLU A 98 -3.71 7.00 5.06
CA GLU A 98 -4.51 7.82 4.16
C GLU A 98 -4.45 7.28 2.73
N GLU A 99 -3.26 6.93 2.25
CA GLU A 99 -3.12 6.32 0.92
C GLU A 99 -3.79 4.96 0.79
N MET A 100 -3.76 4.15 1.84
CA MET A 100 -4.49 2.89 1.87
C MET A 100 -6.01 3.12 1.84
N ARG A 101 -6.52 4.17 2.49
CA ARG A 101 -7.94 4.53 2.43
C ARG A 101 -8.36 4.88 1.01
N HIS A 102 -7.61 5.75 0.34
CA HIS A 102 -7.85 6.09 -1.07
C HIS A 102 -7.78 4.86 -1.98
N ALA A 103 -6.82 3.96 -1.76
CA ALA A 103 -6.72 2.71 -2.49
C ALA A 103 -7.95 1.81 -2.28
N TYR A 104 -8.44 1.67 -1.05
CA TYR A 104 -9.64 0.89 -0.76
C TYR A 104 -10.89 1.51 -1.39
N GLU A 105 -11.07 2.83 -1.30
CA GLU A 105 -12.20 3.53 -1.93
C GLU A 105 -12.21 3.30 -3.45
N PHE A 106 -11.06 3.46 -4.10
CA PHE A 106 -10.91 3.16 -5.53
C PHE A 106 -11.32 1.72 -5.85
N MET A 107 -10.80 0.75 -5.10
CA MET A 107 -11.08 -0.67 -5.34
C MET A 107 -12.55 -1.03 -5.08
N PHE A 108 -13.17 -0.48 -4.04
CA PHE A 108 -14.58 -0.73 -3.75
C PHE A 108 -15.48 -0.16 -4.85
N ASN A 109 -15.20 1.05 -5.34
CA ASN A 109 -15.92 1.64 -6.47
C ASN A 109 -15.75 0.78 -7.73
N TYR A 110 -14.51 0.37 -8.03
CA TYR A 110 -14.22 -0.51 -9.17
C TYR A 110 -15.00 -1.84 -9.10
N LEU A 111 -15.08 -2.45 -7.91
CA LEU A 111 -15.80 -3.72 -7.70
C LEU A 111 -17.33 -3.59 -7.79
N ALA A 112 -17.87 -2.39 -7.60
CA ALA A 112 -19.30 -2.09 -7.68
C ALA A 112 -19.75 -1.75 -9.12
N GLU A 113 -18.90 -1.09 -9.91
CA GLU A 113 -19.20 -0.64 -11.27
C GLU A 113 -18.93 -1.68 -12.36
N HIS A 114 -18.14 -2.71 -12.04
CA HIS A 114 -17.71 -3.78 -12.94
C HIS A 114 -17.82 -5.13 -12.25
#